data_AF-A0A5C2RLG1-F1
#
_entry.id   AF-A0A5C2RLG1-F1
#
_cell.length_a   1.000
_cell.length_b   1.000
_cell.length_c   1.000
_cell.angle_alpha   90.00
_cell.angle_beta   90.00
_cell.angle_gamma   90.00
#
_symmetry.space_group_name_H-M   'P 1'
#
loop_
_entity.id
_entity.type
_entity.pdbx_description
1 polymer ?
#
loop_
_entity_poly.entity_id
_entity_poly.type
_entity_poly.pdbx_seq_one_letter_code
_entity_poly.pdbx_strand_id
1 'polypeptide(L)'
;VTGIFAKLTYCMRLVFLAVAHRAFNLEDRDDSLAKHVRELQPWFTIGEESTFHTIRSLQHRASALVMASQNEPNMAWKDGSDYTVLIFKGAEVTLSNLVSCQGALEDQSIHVLLHDLLFDQQFFIDISKLKDDMGNSVPGYSLITDRANRPVLGPVDRLAQHILDTPALRERFVIDIEDGKVIWNAVNLSIWLTTYTQFNLLCLVQVEMNCGAPGRTTELTAMPCVNTPAGMLRALRIIDGHIALMRTYHKMRAAQGHDRVIPHSLNASLGAMLVYKEAICRPFAQLCASVLFPENAKVKGLYQDFLFTNYDKPFTGDDLSNAMKSWTNRYIGCPLGVRDWRQVSTPFRRHHAGLEEMYLDEELETPDAAQAGHSHRVDWLRYGVTNLAATGLPEDYIKPFLATSKRWHAALKLVPGGNLTSLRQSLRRYFEPPAPRPQAPTGVAVDIEALAGLVVAQLQPQLTAMQQAMTQATTASLQTFQTQLLGQLQQMMGVQVPPPPAPLPPRVPLPPAAPSAAPPAAVRVQPSVPQQPRPATNRSDTAQVPVPGPMPSEEDALQALRRVLRKNDAQWRNEGQKQAVMAAVAWQKDLV
;
A
#
# COMPACT_ATOMS: atom_id res chain seq x y z
N VAL A 1 -15.14 9.86 -18.38
CA VAL A 1 -15.41 11.19 -17.78
C VAL A 1 -14.47 11.52 -16.61
N THR A 2 -14.35 10.67 -15.59
CA THR A 2 -13.44 10.92 -14.42
C THR A 2 -11.99 11.22 -14.79
N GLY A 3 -11.44 10.54 -15.81
CA GLY A 3 -10.09 10.81 -16.31
C GLY A 3 -9.92 12.18 -17.00
N ILE A 4 -10.97 12.71 -17.62
CA ILE A 4 -10.96 14.06 -18.23
C ILE A 4 -10.95 15.11 -17.12
N PHE A 5 -11.81 14.93 -16.10
CA PHE A 5 -11.81 15.80 -14.91
C PHE A 5 -10.46 15.80 -14.20
N ALA A 6 -9.82 14.63 -14.03
CA ALA A 6 -8.49 14.55 -13.44
C ALA A 6 -7.42 15.35 -14.23
N LYS A 7 -7.44 15.27 -15.56
CA LYS A 7 -6.54 16.07 -16.43
C LYS A 7 -6.80 17.56 -16.28
N LEU A 8 -8.07 17.98 -16.30
CA LEU A 8 -8.45 19.39 -16.10
C LEU A 8 -8.03 19.92 -14.73
N THR A 9 -8.28 19.15 -13.66
CA THR A 9 -7.81 19.48 -12.30
C THR A 9 -6.28 19.62 -12.25
N TYR A 10 -5.55 18.75 -12.94
CA TYR A 10 -4.09 18.85 -13.03
C TYR A 10 -3.63 20.10 -13.77
N CYS A 11 -4.23 20.42 -14.92
CA CYS A 11 -3.95 21.66 -15.65
C CYS A 11 -4.24 22.90 -14.79
N MET A 12 -5.37 22.93 -14.08
CA MET A 12 -5.71 24.03 -13.17
C MET A 12 -4.64 24.21 -12.09
N ARG A 13 -4.18 23.12 -11.45
CA ARG A 13 -3.11 23.14 -10.45
C ARG A 13 -1.79 23.69 -11.01
N LEU A 14 -1.41 23.28 -12.23
CA LEU A 14 -0.23 23.82 -12.90
C LEU A 14 -0.36 25.31 -13.20
N VAL A 15 -1.54 25.76 -13.61
CA VAL A 15 -1.82 27.19 -13.83
C VAL A 15 -1.69 27.97 -12.53
N PHE A 16 -2.28 27.49 -11.42
CA PHE A 16 -2.13 28.15 -10.12
C PHE A 16 -0.68 28.22 -9.66
N LEU A 17 0.09 27.15 -9.85
CA LEU A 17 1.52 27.14 -9.54
C LEU A 17 2.29 28.13 -10.41
N ALA A 18 1.99 28.19 -11.72
CA ALA A 18 2.62 29.16 -12.64
C ALA A 18 2.28 30.61 -12.28
N VAL A 19 1.04 30.88 -11.87
CA VAL A 19 0.61 32.22 -11.41
C VAL A 19 1.34 32.57 -10.10
N ALA A 20 1.43 31.64 -9.14
CA ALA A 20 2.15 31.86 -7.89
C ALA A 20 3.64 32.16 -8.14
N HIS A 21 4.29 31.42 -9.05
CA HIS A 21 5.68 31.67 -9.42
C HIS A 21 5.90 32.98 -10.19
N ARG A 22 4.90 33.45 -10.97
CA ARG A 22 4.98 34.75 -11.65
C ARG A 22 4.80 35.93 -10.70
N ALA A 23 4.00 35.74 -9.65
CA ALA A 23 3.78 36.75 -8.63
C ALA A 23 4.92 36.80 -7.59
N PHE A 24 5.63 35.68 -7.40
CA PHE A 24 6.75 35.56 -6.49
C PHE A 24 7.97 36.35 -6.98
N ASN A 25 8.44 37.30 -6.16
CA ASN A 25 9.65 38.06 -6.40
C ASN A 25 10.81 37.53 -5.55
N LEU A 26 11.83 36.97 -6.21
CA LEU A 26 13.04 36.43 -5.56
C LEU A 26 13.91 37.51 -4.88
N GLU A 27 13.76 38.78 -5.27
CA GLU A 27 14.56 39.90 -4.75
C GLU A 27 13.97 40.51 -3.47
N ASP A 28 12.69 40.22 -3.16
CA ASP A 28 12.01 40.67 -1.95
C ASP A 28 12.15 39.60 -0.85
N ARG A 29 12.83 39.95 0.25
CA ARG A 29 13.08 39.03 1.37
C ARG A 29 11.81 38.67 2.16
N ASP A 30 10.78 39.51 2.10
CA ASP A 30 9.50 39.26 2.80
C ASP A 30 8.48 38.55 1.89
N ASP A 31 8.79 38.41 0.60
CA ASP A 31 7.97 37.67 -0.33
C ASP A 31 8.30 36.18 -0.29
N SER A 32 7.27 35.34 -0.43
CA SER A 32 7.44 33.89 -0.43
C SER A 32 6.43 33.23 -1.34
N LEU A 33 6.86 32.15 -2.01
CA LEU A 33 5.94 31.35 -2.83
C LEU A 33 4.73 30.87 -2.02
N ALA A 34 4.91 30.55 -0.74
CA ALA A 34 3.84 30.13 0.16
C ALA A 34 2.78 31.22 0.41
N LYS A 35 3.14 32.50 0.32
CA LYS A 35 2.20 33.62 0.41
C LYS A 35 1.29 33.65 -0.82
N HIS A 36 1.86 33.66 -2.02
CA HIS A 36 1.10 33.65 -3.28
C HIS A 36 0.24 32.40 -3.46
N VAL A 37 0.73 31.23 -3.01
CA VAL A 37 -0.06 29.99 -3.00
C VAL A 37 -1.26 30.11 -2.04
N ARG A 38 -1.10 30.74 -0.88
CA ARG A 38 -2.22 30.98 0.07
C ARG A 38 -3.26 31.95 -0.50
N GLU A 39 -2.84 32.97 -1.24
CA GLU A 39 -3.77 33.90 -1.91
C GLU A 39 -4.62 33.19 -2.98
N LEU A 40 -4.04 32.21 -3.68
CA LEU A 40 -4.73 31.41 -4.68
C LEU A 40 -5.55 30.24 -4.09
N GLN A 41 -5.40 29.93 -2.80
CA GLN A 41 -6.00 28.78 -2.12
C GLN A 41 -7.50 28.59 -2.38
N PRO A 42 -8.35 29.64 -2.38
CA PRO A 42 -9.78 29.48 -2.63
C PRO A 42 -10.11 28.84 -3.99
N TRP A 43 -9.23 29.03 -4.99
CA TRP A 43 -9.45 28.57 -6.36
C TRP A 43 -9.04 27.11 -6.60
N PHE A 44 -8.38 26.47 -5.64
CA PHE A 44 -7.98 25.06 -5.72
C PHE A 44 -8.31 24.24 -4.47
N THR A 45 -9.19 24.75 -3.61
CA THR A 45 -9.69 24.06 -2.43
C THR A 45 -11.10 23.53 -2.67
N ILE A 46 -11.36 22.29 -2.25
CA ILE A 46 -12.71 21.70 -2.31
C ILE A 46 -13.51 22.28 -1.14
N GLY A 47 -14.68 22.86 -1.41
CA GLY A 47 -15.59 23.40 -0.40
C GLY A 47 -15.89 24.88 -0.65
N GLU A 48 -15.00 25.56 -1.37
CA GLU A 48 -15.15 26.95 -1.83
C GLU A 48 -15.78 27.00 -3.22
N GLU A 49 -16.66 27.97 -3.46
CA GLU A 49 -17.31 28.13 -4.77
C GLU A 49 -16.29 28.49 -5.86
N SER A 50 -15.96 27.51 -6.69
CA SER A 50 -14.99 27.66 -7.78
C SER A 50 -15.20 26.59 -8.85
N THR A 51 -14.72 26.85 -10.06
CA THR A 51 -14.70 25.84 -11.14
C THR A 51 -13.95 24.57 -10.71
N PHE A 52 -12.89 24.72 -9.91
CA PHE A 52 -12.14 23.61 -9.36
C PHE A 52 -13.00 22.73 -8.43
N HIS A 53 -13.74 23.35 -7.51
CA HIS A 53 -14.67 22.65 -6.64
C HIS A 53 -15.73 21.90 -7.45
N THR A 54 -16.38 22.56 -8.42
CA THR A 54 -17.43 21.93 -9.24
C THR A 54 -16.90 20.70 -9.99
N ILE A 55 -15.74 20.80 -10.63
CA ILE A 55 -15.11 19.66 -11.34
C ILE A 55 -14.78 18.54 -10.36
N ARG A 56 -14.22 18.85 -9.19
CA ARG A 56 -13.90 17.86 -8.16
C ARG A 56 -15.15 17.18 -7.62
N SER A 57 -16.20 17.93 -7.30
CA SER A 57 -17.48 17.40 -6.82
C SER A 57 -18.14 16.48 -7.85
N LEU A 58 -18.14 16.85 -9.13
CA LEU A 58 -18.60 15.98 -10.22
C LEU A 58 -17.73 14.73 -10.36
N GLN A 59 -16.41 14.85 -10.25
CA GLN A 59 -15.49 13.71 -10.26
C GLN A 59 -15.74 12.76 -9.09
N HIS A 60 -15.97 13.28 -7.88
CA HIS A 60 -16.30 12.48 -6.69
C HIS A 60 -17.63 11.76 -6.87
N ARG A 61 -18.68 12.46 -7.33
CA ARG A 61 -19.99 11.85 -7.62
C ARG A 61 -19.89 10.76 -8.68
N ALA A 62 -19.21 11.01 -9.80
CA ALA A 62 -19.00 10.02 -10.84
C ALA A 62 -18.21 8.80 -10.32
N SER A 63 -17.22 9.02 -9.46
CA SER A 63 -16.46 7.93 -8.84
C SER A 63 -17.32 7.11 -7.87
N ALA A 64 -18.16 7.77 -7.06
CA ALA A 64 -19.09 7.10 -6.14
C ALA A 64 -20.12 6.24 -6.89
N LEU A 65 -20.69 6.75 -7.99
CA LEU A 65 -21.61 5.98 -8.83
C LEU A 65 -20.94 4.74 -9.44
N VAL A 66 -19.71 4.88 -9.96
CA VAL A 66 -18.95 3.76 -10.52
C VAL A 66 -18.58 2.73 -9.46
N MET A 67 -18.26 3.15 -8.23
CA MET A 67 -17.95 2.23 -7.13
C MET A 67 -19.20 1.54 -6.58
N ALA A 68 -20.36 2.19 -6.66
CA ALA A 68 -21.64 1.62 -6.24
C ALA A 68 -22.27 0.69 -7.29
N SER A 69 -21.87 0.82 -8.56
CA SER A 69 -22.31 -0.08 -9.63
C SER A 69 -21.45 -1.35 -9.69
N GLN A 70 -22.10 -2.52 -9.65
CA GLN A 70 -21.44 -3.78 -9.99
C GLN A 70 -21.16 -3.80 -11.50
N ASN A 71 -19.95 -4.21 -11.89
CA ASN A 71 -19.66 -4.43 -13.31
C ASN A 71 -20.53 -5.57 -13.84
N GLU A 72 -21.05 -5.45 -15.06
CA GLU A 72 -21.72 -6.56 -15.74
C GLU A 72 -20.76 -7.78 -15.81
N PRO A 73 -21.25 -9.01 -15.54
CA PRO A 73 -20.40 -10.19 -15.58
C PRO A 73 -19.89 -10.41 -17.01
N ASN A 74 -18.57 -10.28 -17.19
CA ASN A 74 -17.87 -10.51 -18.46
C ASN A 74 -17.00 -11.78 -18.44
N MET A 75 -17.17 -12.58 -17.39
CA MET A 75 -16.45 -13.83 -17.17
C MET A 75 -17.34 -14.82 -16.41
N ALA A 76 -17.19 -16.10 -16.69
CA ALA A 76 -17.90 -17.19 -16.01
C ALA A 76 -16.98 -18.39 -15.83
N TRP A 77 -17.14 -19.12 -14.73
CA TRP A 77 -16.53 -20.44 -14.61
C TRP A 77 -17.26 -21.43 -15.50
N LYS A 78 -16.53 -22.32 -16.17
CA LYS A 78 -17.15 -23.41 -16.93
C LYS A 78 -17.71 -24.44 -15.95
N ASP A 79 -18.98 -24.81 -16.14
CA ASP A 79 -19.66 -25.79 -15.29
C ASP A 79 -18.89 -27.11 -15.23
N GLY A 80 -18.81 -27.68 -14.02
CA GLY A 80 -18.09 -28.94 -13.78
C GLY A 80 -16.55 -28.85 -13.86
N SER A 81 -15.97 -27.67 -14.08
CA SER A 81 -14.51 -27.51 -14.20
C SER A 81 -13.77 -27.41 -12.86
N ASP A 82 -14.47 -27.38 -11.73
CA ASP A 82 -13.88 -27.16 -10.40
C ASP A 82 -12.92 -25.95 -10.37
N TYR A 83 -13.39 -24.82 -10.92
CA TYR A 83 -12.64 -23.56 -10.99
C TYR A 83 -11.31 -23.65 -11.75
N THR A 84 -11.15 -24.62 -12.65
CA THR A 84 -9.95 -24.75 -13.49
C THR A 84 -10.10 -24.14 -14.88
N VAL A 85 -11.32 -23.81 -15.32
CA VAL A 85 -11.58 -23.22 -16.64
C VAL A 85 -12.46 -21.98 -16.53
N LEU A 86 -11.90 -20.82 -16.87
CA LEU A 86 -12.59 -19.53 -16.90
C LEU A 86 -12.91 -19.14 -18.33
N ILE A 87 -14.17 -18.87 -18.63
CA ILE A 87 -14.60 -18.27 -19.89
C ILE A 87 -14.48 -16.75 -19.76
N PHE A 88 -13.55 -16.14 -20.50
CA PHE A 88 -13.33 -14.70 -20.52
C PHE A 88 -13.52 -14.17 -21.93
N LYS A 89 -14.50 -13.27 -22.12
CA LYS A 89 -14.84 -12.72 -23.45
C LYS A 89 -15.06 -13.80 -24.53
N GLY A 90 -15.64 -14.94 -24.14
CA GLY A 90 -15.90 -16.08 -25.02
C GLY A 90 -14.72 -17.03 -25.26
N ALA A 91 -13.52 -16.73 -24.74
CA ALA A 91 -12.36 -17.62 -24.81
C ALA A 91 -12.19 -18.41 -23.51
N GLU A 92 -11.81 -19.69 -23.61
CA GLU A 92 -11.47 -20.52 -22.44
C GLU A 92 -10.03 -20.26 -22.00
N VAL A 93 -9.86 -19.80 -20.77
CA VAL A 93 -8.58 -19.73 -20.07
C VAL A 93 -8.54 -20.88 -19.07
N THR A 94 -7.65 -21.84 -19.25
CA THR A 94 -7.52 -22.99 -18.35
C THR A 94 -6.32 -22.84 -17.42
N LEU A 95 -6.41 -23.35 -16.19
CA LEU A 95 -5.29 -23.38 -15.25
C LEU A 95 -4.10 -24.17 -15.83
N SER A 96 -4.37 -25.27 -16.55
CA SER A 96 -3.34 -26.06 -17.22
C SER A 96 -2.57 -25.22 -18.25
N ASN A 97 -3.26 -24.46 -19.09
CA ASN A 97 -2.60 -23.59 -20.08
C ASN A 97 -1.84 -22.44 -19.40
N LEU A 98 -2.31 -21.94 -18.26
CA LEU A 98 -1.56 -20.99 -17.45
C LEU A 98 -0.26 -21.60 -16.93
N VAL A 99 -0.30 -22.81 -16.38
CA VAL A 99 0.89 -23.56 -15.94
C VAL A 99 1.87 -23.75 -17.11
N SER A 100 1.39 -24.21 -18.27
CA SER A 100 2.21 -24.38 -19.46
C SER A 100 2.84 -23.05 -19.93
N CYS A 101 2.07 -21.95 -19.93
CA CYS A 101 2.56 -20.63 -20.29
C CYS A 101 3.67 -20.16 -19.34
N GLN A 102 3.50 -20.34 -18.02
CA GLN A 102 4.51 -19.97 -17.03
C GLN A 102 5.76 -20.83 -17.15
N GLY A 103 5.59 -22.12 -17.40
CA GLY A 103 6.72 -23.00 -17.66
C GLY A 103 7.52 -22.59 -18.89
N ALA A 104 6.84 -22.31 -20.00
CA ALA A 104 7.52 -21.87 -21.21
C ALA A 104 8.24 -20.52 -21.04
N LEU A 105 7.67 -19.61 -20.24
CA LEU A 105 8.32 -18.35 -19.85
C LEU A 105 9.61 -18.60 -19.06
N GLU A 106 9.57 -19.47 -18.05
CA GLU A 106 10.75 -19.84 -17.26
C GLU A 106 11.84 -20.47 -18.13
N ASP A 107 11.48 -21.45 -18.98
CA ASP A 107 12.46 -22.13 -19.85
C ASP A 107 13.12 -21.15 -20.82
N GLN A 108 12.34 -20.27 -21.45
CA GLN A 108 12.89 -19.27 -22.36
C GLN A 108 13.80 -18.28 -21.64
N SER A 109 13.40 -17.79 -20.46
CA SER A 109 14.24 -16.89 -19.66
C SER A 109 15.55 -17.54 -19.24
N ILE A 110 15.51 -18.80 -18.80
CA ILE A 110 16.71 -19.55 -18.42
C ILE A 110 17.60 -19.82 -19.61
N HIS A 111 17.04 -20.17 -20.77
CA HIS A 111 17.80 -20.34 -21.99
C HIS A 111 18.53 -19.04 -22.37
N VAL A 112 17.81 -17.92 -22.44
CA VAL A 112 18.42 -16.62 -22.77
C VAL A 112 19.49 -16.21 -21.74
N LEU A 113 19.24 -16.43 -20.45
CA LEU A 113 20.22 -16.12 -19.42
C LEU A 113 21.49 -16.98 -19.57
N LEU A 114 21.36 -18.30 -19.58
CA LEU A 114 22.50 -19.20 -19.52
C LEU A 114 23.27 -19.26 -20.84
N HIS A 115 22.56 -19.42 -21.96
CA HIS A 115 23.16 -19.63 -23.26
C HIS A 115 23.54 -18.30 -23.93
N ASP A 116 22.59 -17.35 -24.02
CA ASP A 116 22.83 -16.16 -24.84
C ASP A 116 23.57 -15.03 -24.10
N LEU A 117 23.30 -14.86 -22.79
CA LEU A 117 23.92 -13.80 -21.99
C LEU A 117 25.19 -14.24 -21.27
N LEU A 118 25.21 -15.46 -20.76
CA LEU A 118 26.33 -16.02 -20.00
C LEU A 118 27.21 -16.97 -20.83
N PHE A 119 26.89 -17.20 -22.10
CA PHE A 119 27.69 -18.02 -23.02
C PHE A 119 27.98 -19.44 -22.50
N ASP A 120 26.99 -20.05 -21.86
CA ASP A 120 27.08 -21.36 -21.20
C ASP A 120 28.12 -21.45 -20.07
N GLN A 121 28.71 -20.32 -19.66
CA GLN A 121 29.66 -20.26 -18.56
C GLN A 121 28.96 -20.47 -17.22
N GLN A 122 29.50 -21.40 -16.44
CA GLN A 122 29.00 -21.68 -15.11
C GLN A 122 29.53 -20.67 -14.09
N PHE A 123 28.78 -19.59 -13.88
CA PHE A 123 28.99 -18.70 -12.75
C PHE A 123 28.29 -19.27 -11.51
N PHE A 124 29.04 -19.55 -10.45
CA PHE A 124 28.47 -20.00 -9.19
C PHE A 124 28.20 -18.81 -8.26
N ILE A 125 26.96 -18.67 -7.81
CA ILE A 125 26.54 -17.75 -6.75
C ILE A 125 25.78 -18.57 -5.69
N ASP A 126 26.30 -18.60 -4.46
CA ASP A 126 25.61 -19.24 -3.34
C ASP A 126 24.56 -18.28 -2.75
N ILE A 127 23.40 -18.23 -3.39
CA ILE A 127 22.29 -17.32 -3.04
C ILE A 127 21.89 -17.45 -1.57
N SER A 128 22.06 -18.62 -0.95
CA SER A 128 21.75 -18.88 0.45
C SER A 128 22.58 -18.05 1.44
N LYS A 129 23.76 -17.58 1.00
CA LYS A 129 24.69 -16.78 1.81
C LYS A 129 24.54 -15.28 1.59
N LEU A 130 23.65 -14.84 0.69
CA LEU A 130 23.40 -13.42 0.49
C LEU A 130 22.77 -12.81 1.74
N LYS A 131 23.25 -11.62 2.08
CA LYS A 131 22.75 -10.80 3.17
C LYS A 131 22.12 -9.53 2.60
N ASP A 132 21.11 -9.00 3.26
CA ASP A 132 20.49 -7.73 2.88
C ASP A 132 20.22 -6.90 4.13
N ASP A 133 20.78 -5.69 4.17
CA ASP A 133 20.44 -4.70 5.19
C ASP A 133 19.22 -3.91 4.72
N MET A 134 18.05 -4.41 5.12
CA MET A 134 16.76 -3.81 4.81
C MET A 134 16.65 -2.35 5.24
N GLY A 135 17.28 -1.97 6.35
CA GLY A 135 17.26 -0.62 6.93
C GLY A 135 18.16 0.37 6.18
N ASN A 136 19.05 -0.11 5.32
CA ASN A 136 19.97 0.75 4.61
C ASN A 136 19.28 1.55 3.50
N SER A 137 19.26 2.87 3.69
CA SER A 137 18.72 3.88 2.77
C SER A 137 19.81 4.70 2.05
N VAL A 138 21.10 4.38 2.26
CA VAL A 138 22.23 5.11 1.69
C VAL A 138 22.17 5.05 0.15
N PRO A 139 22.29 6.18 -0.57
CA PRO A 139 22.35 6.19 -2.02
C PRO A 139 23.44 5.26 -2.58
N GLY A 140 23.12 4.49 -3.61
CA GLY A 140 23.98 3.47 -4.21
C GLY A 140 23.94 2.10 -3.54
N TYR A 141 23.26 1.97 -2.39
CA TYR A 141 23.15 0.68 -1.70
C TYR A 141 22.17 -0.28 -2.40
N SER A 142 22.59 -1.54 -2.49
CA SER A 142 21.78 -2.72 -2.80
C SER A 142 22.47 -3.95 -2.25
N LEU A 143 21.75 -5.07 -2.13
CA LEU A 143 22.37 -6.35 -1.75
C LEU A 143 23.48 -6.78 -2.74
N ILE A 144 23.44 -6.30 -3.98
CA ILE A 144 24.45 -6.62 -5.02
C ILE A 144 25.71 -5.76 -4.85
N THR A 145 25.55 -4.51 -4.41
CA THR A 145 26.66 -3.57 -4.17
C THR A 145 27.24 -3.66 -2.76
N ASP A 146 26.56 -4.38 -1.86
CA ASP A 146 27.02 -4.61 -0.49
C ASP A 146 28.36 -5.37 -0.47
N ARG A 147 29.34 -4.78 0.24
CA ARG A 147 30.67 -5.38 0.39
C ARG A 147 30.62 -6.73 1.10
N ALA A 148 29.66 -6.95 1.98
CA ALA A 148 29.47 -8.21 2.69
C ALA A 148 29.15 -9.39 1.75
N ASN A 149 28.56 -9.12 0.58
CA ASN A 149 28.19 -10.14 -0.41
C ASN A 149 29.26 -10.39 -1.47
N ARG A 150 30.35 -9.60 -1.52
CA ARG A 150 31.45 -9.79 -2.49
C ARG A 150 32.04 -11.22 -2.51
N PRO A 151 32.27 -11.91 -1.37
CA PRO A 151 32.79 -13.27 -1.40
C PRO A 151 31.87 -14.28 -2.10
N VAL A 152 30.57 -14.00 -2.15
CA VAL A 152 29.54 -14.86 -2.75
C VAL A 152 29.26 -14.49 -4.21
N LEU A 153 29.24 -13.19 -4.51
CA LEU A 153 28.98 -12.67 -5.87
C LEU A 153 30.22 -12.76 -6.77
N GLY A 154 31.41 -12.67 -6.19
CA GLY A 154 32.70 -12.61 -6.90
C GLY A 154 32.99 -11.23 -7.48
N PRO A 155 34.02 -11.11 -8.35
CA PRO A 155 34.34 -9.86 -9.03
C PRO A 155 33.18 -9.33 -9.89
N VAL A 156 33.14 -8.01 -10.10
CA VAL A 156 32.06 -7.33 -10.84
C VAL A 156 32.22 -7.49 -12.36
N ASP A 157 33.44 -7.67 -12.83
CA ASP A 157 33.86 -7.73 -14.22
C ASP A 157 33.94 -9.15 -14.78
N ARG A 158 33.48 -10.17 -14.04
CA ARG A 158 33.67 -11.59 -14.39
C ARG A 158 33.17 -11.97 -15.79
N LEU A 159 32.06 -11.39 -16.24
CA LEU A 159 31.55 -11.68 -17.59
C LEU A 159 32.44 -11.07 -18.67
N ALA A 160 32.93 -9.83 -18.46
CA ALA A 160 33.89 -9.21 -19.36
C ALA A 160 35.20 -10.01 -19.38
N GLN A 161 35.70 -10.42 -18.21
CA GLN A 161 36.91 -11.23 -18.10
C GLN A 161 36.74 -12.59 -18.82
N HIS A 162 35.60 -13.27 -18.64
CA HIS A 162 35.31 -14.52 -19.34
C HIS A 162 35.31 -14.34 -20.88
N ILE A 163 34.78 -13.23 -21.38
CA ILE A 163 34.83 -12.89 -22.81
C ILE A 163 36.28 -12.71 -23.28
N LEU A 164 37.13 -12.04 -22.48
CA LEU A 164 38.54 -11.82 -22.82
C LEU A 164 39.37 -13.12 -22.74
N ASP A 165 39.07 -14.01 -21.80
CA ASP A 165 39.79 -15.26 -21.57
C ASP A 165 39.42 -16.37 -22.56
N THR A 166 38.23 -16.28 -23.18
CA THR A 166 37.72 -17.31 -24.09
C THR A 166 38.04 -16.94 -25.55
N PRO A 167 38.90 -17.67 -26.28
CA PRO A 167 39.37 -17.26 -27.61
C PRO A 167 38.27 -16.91 -28.61
N ALA A 168 37.24 -17.76 -28.71
CA ALA A 168 36.11 -17.53 -29.63
C ALA A 168 35.26 -16.32 -29.26
N LEU A 169 35.08 -16.04 -27.96
CA LEU A 169 34.34 -14.86 -27.51
C LEU A 169 35.18 -13.60 -27.68
N ARG A 170 36.49 -13.68 -27.41
CA ARG A 170 37.43 -12.58 -27.64
C ARG A 170 37.45 -12.16 -29.10
N GLU A 171 37.58 -13.11 -30.03
CA GLU A 171 37.52 -12.85 -31.48
C GLU A 171 36.20 -12.18 -31.89
N ARG A 172 35.08 -12.58 -31.27
CA ARG A 172 33.76 -12.00 -31.52
C ARG A 172 33.61 -10.58 -30.98
N PHE A 173 34.06 -10.33 -29.76
CA PHE A 173 33.73 -9.11 -29.00
C PHE A 173 34.85 -8.06 -28.96
N VAL A 174 36.09 -8.41 -29.31
CA VAL A 174 37.25 -7.52 -29.25
C VAL A 174 37.80 -7.31 -30.66
N ILE A 175 37.92 -6.04 -31.06
CA ILE A 175 38.56 -5.64 -32.30
C ILE A 175 40.08 -5.61 -32.10
N ASP A 176 40.52 -4.93 -31.05
CA ASP A 176 41.94 -4.80 -30.72
C ASP A 176 42.14 -4.46 -29.22
N ILE A 177 43.39 -4.50 -28.76
CA ILE A 177 43.81 -4.03 -27.44
C ILE A 177 44.98 -3.04 -27.62
N GLU A 178 44.70 -1.76 -27.49
CA GLU A 178 45.67 -0.67 -27.62
C GLU A 178 46.01 -0.10 -26.24
N ASP A 179 47.29 -0.04 -25.87
CA ASP A 179 47.76 0.50 -24.58
C ASP A 179 47.02 -0.08 -23.35
N GLY A 180 46.66 -1.36 -23.41
CA GLY A 180 45.90 -2.04 -22.35
C GLY A 180 44.41 -1.69 -22.30
N LYS A 181 43.89 -0.90 -23.25
CA LYS A 181 42.46 -0.63 -23.41
C LYS A 181 41.86 -1.55 -24.47
N VAL A 182 40.75 -2.19 -24.12
CA VAL A 182 40.02 -3.06 -25.04
C VAL A 182 39.17 -2.22 -25.99
N ILE A 183 39.39 -2.37 -27.29
CA ILE A 183 38.53 -1.83 -28.34
C ILE A 183 37.44 -2.86 -28.63
N TRP A 184 36.24 -2.60 -28.13
CA TRP A 184 35.12 -3.54 -28.25
C TRP A 184 34.44 -3.47 -29.62
N ASN A 185 33.98 -4.61 -30.09
CA ASN A 185 33.13 -4.71 -31.27
C ASN A 185 31.71 -4.21 -30.97
N ALA A 186 31.44 -2.96 -31.35
CA ALA A 186 30.15 -2.30 -31.10
C ALA A 186 28.94 -3.08 -31.66
N VAL A 187 29.08 -3.77 -32.79
CA VAL A 187 27.98 -4.57 -33.36
C VAL A 187 27.64 -5.74 -32.43
N ASN A 188 28.64 -6.50 -31.98
CA ASN A 188 28.42 -7.62 -31.07
C ASN A 188 27.94 -7.17 -29.68
N LEU A 189 28.43 -6.03 -29.18
CA LEU A 189 27.89 -5.44 -27.95
C LEU A 189 26.41 -5.03 -28.10
N SER A 190 26.03 -4.44 -29.23
CA SER A 190 24.64 -4.07 -29.50
C SER A 190 23.71 -5.28 -29.59
N ILE A 191 24.16 -6.37 -30.22
CA ILE A 191 23.43 -7.64 -30.25
C ILE A 191 23.25 -8.18 -28.83
N TRP A 192 24.32 -8.24 -28.03
CA TRP A 192 24.23 -8.74 -26.65
C TRP A 192 23.30 -7.86 -25.79
N LEU A 193 23.37 -6.54 -25.93
CA LEU A 193 22.51 -5.60 -25.19
C LEU A 193 21.03 -5.70 -25.60
N THR A 194 20.76 -6.05 -26.86
CA THR A 194 19.42 -6.36 -27.36
C THR A 194 18.89 -7.66 -26.73
N THR A 195 19.71 -8.70 -26.65
CA THR A 195 19.38 -9.94 -25.92
C THR A 195 19.11 -9.66 -24.44
N TYR A 196 19.93 -8.81 -23.81
CA TYR A 196 19.72 -8.38 -22.42
C TYR A 196 18.37 -7.68 -22.26
N THR A 197 17.99 -6.83 -23.22
CA THR A 197 16.68 -6.18 -23.25
C THR A 197 15.53 -7.19 -23.36
N GLN A 198 15.66 -8.21 -24.23
CA GLN A 198 14.67 -9.29 -24.32
C GLN A 198 14.54 -10.06 -23.01
N PHE A 199 15.67 -10.38 -22.35
CA PHE A 199 15.66 -11.03 -21.06
C PHE A 199 14.95 -10.20 -19.98
N ASN A 200 15.21 -8.89 -19.93
CA ASN A 200 14.50 -7.97 -19.04
C ASN A 200 12.98 -8.01 -19.27
N LEU A 201 12.55 -8.00 -20.53
CA LEU A 201 11.12 -8.07 -20.88
C LEU A 201 10.48 -9.39 -20.45
N LEU A 202 11.18 -10.52 -20.59
CA LEU A 202 10.70 -11.82 -20.10
C LEU A 202 10.56 -11.82 -18.57
N CYS A 203 11.56 -11.29 -17.84
CA CYS A 203 11.48 -11.13 -16.39
C CYS A 203 10.31 -10.24 -15.98
N LEU A 204 10.06 -9.12 -16.67
CA LEU A 204 8.91 -8.24 -16.43
C LEU A 204 7.57 -8.95 -16.62
N VAL A 205 7.42 -9.74 -17.69
CA VAL A 205 6.23 -10.57 -17.92
C VAL A 205 6.02 -11.54 -16.78
N GLN A 206 7.08 -12.23 -16.34
CA GLN A 206 7.00 -13.14 -15.20
C GLN A 206 6.61 -12.41 -13.91
N VAL A 207 7.21 -11.26 -13.60
CA VAL A 207 6.85 -10.48 -12.40
C VAL A 207 5.35 -10.14 -12.39
N GLU A 208 4.79 -9.65 -13.49
CA GLU A 208 3.37 -9.29 -13.53
C GLU A 208 2.43 -10.51 -13.49
N MET A 209 2.88 -11.67 -13.99
CA MET A 209 2.05 -12.88 -14.07
C MET A 209 2.13 -13.77 -12.83
N ASN A 210 3.32 -13.97 -12.28
CA ASN A 210 3.53 -14.96 -11.23
C ASN A 210 3.93 -14.37 -9.86
N CYS A 211 4.35 -13.10 -9.75
CA CYS A 211 4.79 -12.55 -8.47
C CYS A 211 3.68 -11.76 -7.78
N GLY A 212 2.90 -12.43 -6.93
CA GLY A 212 1.79 -11.82 -6.18
C GLY A 212 0.72 -11.20 -7.09
N ALA A 213 -0.16 -10.36 -6.54
CA ALA A 213 -1.24 -9.74 -7.31
C ALA A 213 -0.69 -8.71 -8.33
N PRO A 214 -1.30 -8.57 -9.51
CA PRO A 214 -0.78 -7.69 -10.55
C PRO A 214 -0.92 -6.20 -10.15
N GLY A 215 0.21 -5.54 -9.86
CA GLY A 215 0.31 -4.10 -9.56
C GLY A 215 0.45 -3.23 -10.82
N ARG A 216 0.56 -1.90 -10.74
CA ARG A 216 0.53 -1.04 -11.95
C ARG A 216 1.77 -1.17 -12.81
N THR A 217 1.58 -1.05 -14.13
CA THR A 217 2.67 -1.20 -15.10
C THR A 217 3.72 -0.09 -14.99
N THR A 218 3.30 1.15 -14.76
CA THR A 218 4.22 2.30 -14.59
C THR A 218 5.06 2.19 -13.32
N GLU A 219 4.57 1.50 -12.29
CA GLU A 219 5.32 1.23 -11.06
C GLU A 219 6.35 0.10 -11.28
N LEU A 220 6.12 -0.78 -12.25
CA LEU A 220 6.98 -1.93 -12.54
C LEU A 220 8.22 -1.55 -13.36
N THR A 221 8.05 -0.68 -14.36
CA THR A 221 9.13 -0.35 -15.30
C THR A 221 10.11 0.70 -14.76
N ALA A 222 9.75 1.41 -13.68
CA ALA A 222 10.57 2.45 -13.05
C ALA A 222 11.18 2.00 -11.70
N MET A 223 11.32 0.68 -11.49
CA MET A 223 11.89 0.13 -10.27
C MET A 223 13.38 0.41 -10.16
N PRO A 224 13.86 0.99 -9.05
CA PRO A 224 15.28 1.23 -8.87
C PRO A 224 16.02 -0.06 -8.46
N CYS A 225 17.20 -0.29 -9.00
CA CYS A 225 18.07 -1.42 -8.61
C CYS A 225 18.91 -1.12 -7.36
N VAL A 226 19.19 0.16 -7.11
CA VAL A 226 19.90 0.69 -5.95
C VAL A 226 19.08 1.79 -5.28
N ASN A 227 19.38 2.12 -4.03
CA ASN A 227 18.83 3.33 -3.43
C ASN A 227 19.30 4.56 -4.24
N THR A 228 18.39 5.45 -4.62
CA THR A 228 18.72 6.63 -5.42
C THR A 228 18.95 7.87 -4.55
N PRO A 229 19.74 8.85 -5.00
CA PRO A 229 19.90 10.12 -4.28
C PRO A 229 18.58 10.90 -4.09
N ALA A 230 17.58 10.63 -4.94
CA ALA A 230 16.26 11.24 -4.87
C ALA A 230 15.32 10.57 -3.83
N GLY A 231 15.83 9.64 -3.03
CA GLY A 231 15.10 8.98 -1.95
C GLY A 231 14.27 7.77 -2.37
N MET A 232 14.39 7.29 -3.61
CA MET A 232 13.76 6.01 -3.99
C MET A 232 14.63 4.86 -3.50
N LEU A 233 14.05 3.95 -2.72
CA LEU A 233 14.76 2.77 -2.23
C LEU A 233 14.75 1.64 -3.26
N ARG A 234 15.80 0.82 -3.26
CA ARG A 234 15.94 -0.36 -4.12
C ARG A 234 14.70 -1.27 -4.07
N ALA A 235 14.32 -1.78 -5.23
CA ALA A 235 13.15 -2.64 -5.39
C ALA A 235 13.42 -4.08 -4.96
N LEU A 236 14.60 -4.63 -5.28
CA LEU A 236 14.95 -6.03 -4.97
C LEU A 236 15.50 -6.14 -3.54
N ARG A 237 14.89 -7.00 -2.72
CA ARG A 237 15.23 -7.16 -1.31
C ARG A 237 15.13 -8.62 -0.84
N ILE A 238 15.78 -8.96 0.27
CA ILE A 238 15.61 -10.25 0.96
C ILE A 238 14.74 -10.04 2.22
N ILE A 239 13.60 -10.72 2.29
CA ILE A 239 12.64 -10.63 3.40
C ILE A 239 12.21 -12.05 3.78
N ASP A 240 12.47 -12.50 5.01
CA ASP A 240 12.11 -13.85 5.49
C ASP A 240 12.54 -14.99 4.53
N GLY A 241 13.75 -14.90 3.97
CA GLY A 241 14.27 -15.88 3.00
C GLY A 241 13.66 -15.77 1.58
N HIS A 242 12.77 -14.81 1.35
CA HIS A 242 12.25 -14.46 0.04
C HIS A 242 13.11 -13.40 -0.63
N ILE A 243 13.49 -13.64 -1.89
CA ILE A 243 13.82 -12.53 -2.78
C ILE A 243 12.49 -11.89 -3.19
N ALA A 244 12.27 -10.65 -2.79
CA ALA A 244 11.02 -9.92 -2.96
C ALA A 244 11.23 -8.62 -3.74
N LEU A 245 10.22 -8.24 -4.52
CA LEU A 245 10.11 -6.92 -5.14
C LEU A 245 9.22 -6.01 -4.31
N MET A 246 9.76 -4.85 -3.94
CA MET A 246 9.04 -3.80 -3.24
C MET A 246 8.37 -2.89 -4.26
N ARG A 247 7.03 -2.96 -4.37
CA ARG A 247 6.23 -2.08 -5.23
C ARG A 247 5.67 -0.93 -4.41
N THR A 248 5.75 0.30 -4.90
CA THR A 248 5.09 1.47 -4.29
C THR A 248 3.77 1.76 -4.99
N TYR A 249 2.69 1.83 -4.22
CA TYR A 249 1.34 2.07 -4.71
C TYR A 249 0.97 3.55 -4.56
N HIS A 250 0.96 4.29 -5.67
CA HIS A 250 0.83 5.76 -5.66
C HIS A 250 -0.62 6.29 -5.74
N LYS A 251 -1.63 5.45 -6.08
CA LYS A 251 -3.02 5.95 -6.33
C LYS A 251 -3.72 6.49 -5.10
N MET A 252 -3.35 6.03 -3.90
CA MET A 252 -3.91 6.53 -2.65
C MET A 252 -3.04 7.61 -2.01
N ARG A 253 -1.88 7.96 -2.58
CA ARG A 253 -1.02 9.02 -2.02
C ARG A 253 -1.75 10.35 -1.85
N ALA A 254 -2.64 10.68 -2.80
CA ALA A 254 -3.47 11.89 -2.73
C ALA A 254 -4.62 11.82 -1.72
N ALA A 255 -5.01 10.61 -1.26
CA ALA A 255 -6.10 10.39 -0.32
C ALA A 255 -5.61 10.07 1.11
N GLN A 256 -4.50 9.34 1.25
CA GLN A 256 -3.92 8.85 2.50
C GLN A 256 -2.61 9.57 2.89
N GLY A 257 -2.04 10.39 1.99
CA GLY A 257 -0.85 11.20 2.27
C GLY A 257 0.50 10.46 2.22
N HIS A 258 0.50 9.14 2.09
CA HIS A 258 1.72 8.31 2.00
C HIS A 258 1.64 7.26 0.89
N ASP A 259 2.80 6.78 0.43
CA ASP A 259 2.90 5.68 -0.54
C ASP A 259 2.81 4.34 0.21
N ARG A 260 1.91 3.43 -0.23
CA ARG A 260 1.81 2.08 0.36
C ARG A 260 2.83 1.18 -0.35
N VAL A 261 3.75 0.60 0.41
CA VAL A 261 4.70 -0.38 -0.13
C VAL A 261 4.08 -1.76 -0.08
N ILE A 262 4.26 -2.58 -1.10
CA ILE A 262 3.65 -3.92 -1.19
C ILE A 262 4.75 -4.92 -1.61
N PRO A 263 5.22 -5.79 -0.70
CA PRO A 263 6.22 -6.80 -1.01
C PRO A 263 5.58 -7.90 -1.85
N HIS A 264 6.23 -8.22 -2.97
CA HIS A 264 5.85 -9.34 -3.82
C HIS A 264 7.00 -10.33 -3.80
N SER A 265 6.83 -11.48 -3.15
CA SER A 265 7.80 -12.57 -3.28
C SER A 265 7.88 -12.96 -4.75
N LEU A 266 9.11 -13.13 -5.23
CA LEU A 266 9.38 -13.80 -6.49
C LEU A 266 9.27 -15.31 -6.29
N ASN A 267 8.99 -16.03 -7.38
CA ASN A 267 9.24 -17.47 -7.39
C ASN A 267 10.77 -17.72 -7.34
N ALA A 268 11.19 -18.92 -6.95
CA ALA A 268 12.60 -19.18 -6.67
C ALA A 268 13.50 -18.99 -7.92
N SER A 269 13.04 -19.42 -9.11
CA SER A 269 13.83 -19.32 -10.34
C SER A 269 13.98 -17.87 -10.78
N LEU A 270 12.90 -17.10 -10.76
CA LEU A 270 12.94 -15.68 -11.10
C LEU A 270 13.78 -14.86 -10.10
N GLY A 271 13.69 -15.16 -8.81
CA GLY A 271 14.55 -14.54 -7.80
C GLY A 271 16.03 -14.81 -8.09
N ALA A 272 16.39 -16.07 -8.36
CA ALA A 272 17.76 -16.42 -8.73
C ALA A 272 18.21 -15.79 -10.04
N MET A 273 17.35 -15.76 -11.06
CA MET A 273 17.61 -15.10 -12.35
C MET A 273 17.91 -13.61 -12.17
N LEU A 274 17.15 -12.89 -11.33
CA LEU A 274 17.42 -11.48 -11.06
C LEU A 274 18.73 -11.28 -10.29
N VAL A 275 19.12 -12.19 -9.38
CA VAL A 275 20.45 -12.12 -8.75
C VAL A 275 21.57 -12.26 -9.79
N TYR A 276 21.49 -13.24 -10.68
CA TYR A 276 22.48 -13.43 -11.75
C TYR A 276 22.51 -12.24 -12.72
N LYS A 277 21.33 -11.73 -13.08
CA LYS A 277 21.18 -10.54 -13.91
C LYS A 277 21.90 -9.35 -13.30
N GLU A 278 21.64 -9.04 -12.04
CA GLU A 278 22.19 -7.85 -11.38
C GLU A 278 23.67 -8.01 -11.04
N ALA A 279 24.12 -9.21 -10.66
CA ALA A 279 25.50 -9.46 -10.24
C ALA A 279 26.47 -9.64 -11.42
N ILE A 280 26.03 -10.28 -12.51
CA ILE A 280 26.93 -10.70 -13.61
C ILE A 280 26.61 -9.96 -14.91
N CYS A 281 25.35 -9.94 -15.32
CA CYS A 281 24.98 -9.38 -16.62
C CYS A 281 25.01 -7.84 -16.60
N ARG A 282 24.47 -7.22 -15.55
CA ARG A 282 24.33 -5.77 -15.45
C ARG A 282 25.65 -5.00 -15.53
N PRO A 283 26.75 -5.41 -14.85
CA PRO A 283 28.04 -4.76 -15.02
C PRO A 283 28.53 -4.76 -16.48
N PHE A 284 28.36 -5.89 -17.19
CA PHE A 284 28.68 -5.95 -18.62
C PHE A 284 27.72 -5.11 -19.47
N ALA A 285 26.44 -5.03 -19.11
CA ALA A 285 25.49 -4.13 -19.76
C ALA A 285 25.86 -2.64 -19.57
N GLN A 286 26.39 -2.26 -18.41
CA GLN A 286 26.90 -0.92 -18.15
C GLN A 286 28.14 -0.61 -19.01
N LEU A 287 29.03 -1.59 -19.20
CA LEU A 287 30.14 -1.49 -20.16
C LEU A 287 29.61 -1.32 -21.58
N CYS A 288 28.68 -2.17 -22.03
CA CYS A 288 28.06 -2.07 -23.35
C CYS A 288 27.45 -0.68 -23.58
N ALA A 289 26.65 -0.18 -22.62
CA ALA A 289 26.04 1.14 -22.71
C ALA A 289 27.08 2.28 -22.75
N SER A 290 28.20 2.12 -22.04
CA SER A 290 29.29 3.10 -22.03
C SER A 290 30.03 3.18 -23.37
N VAL A 291 30.17 2.04 -24.07
CA VAL A 291 30.79 1.97 -25.40
C VAL A 291 29.82 2.43 -26.49
N LEU A 292 28.56 1.97 -26.45
CA LEU A 292 27.57 2.26 -27.49
C LEU A 292 27.00 3.68 -27.41
N PHE A 293 26.98 4.27 -26.21
CA PHE A 293 26.40 5.59 -25.96
C PHE A 293 27.33 6.48 -25.11
N PRO A 294 28.54 6.80 -25.61
CA PRO A 294 29.59 7.44 -24.80
C PRO A 294 29.18 8.82 -24.25
N GLU A 295 28.41 9.61 -25.01
CA GLU A 295 27.98 10.96 -24.59
C GLU A 295 26.55 11.01 -24.01
N ASN A 296 25.85 9.87 -23.95
CA ASN A 296 24.46 9.83 -23.51
C ASN A 296 24.36 9.48 -22.01
N ALA A 297 24.52 10.49 -21.15
CA ALA A 297 24.38 10.32 -19.70
C ALA A 297 23.02 9.76 -19.28
N LYS A 298 21.94 10.05 -20.04
CA LYS A 298 20.60 9.53 -19.74
C LYS A 298 20.56 8.01 -19.89
N VAL A 299 21.09 7.47 -20.99
CA VAL A 299 21.13 6.02 -21.23
C VAL A 299 22.01 5.34 -20.20
N LYS A 300 23.19 5.90 -19.88
CA LYS A 300 24.05 5.34 -18.82
C LYS A 300 23.34 5.30 -17.46
N GLY A 301 22.61 6.38 -17.13
CA GLY A 301 21.77 6.44 -15.93
C GLY A 301 20.71 5.33 -15.87
N LEU A 302 20.15 4.91 -17.02
CA LEU A 302 19.20 3.79 -17.04
C LEU A 302 19.79 2.50 -16.47
N TYR A 303 21.00 2.15 -16.86
CA TYR A 303 21.70 0.94 -16.40
C TYR A 303 22.29 1.09 -14.99
N GLN A 304 22.45 2.32 -14.50
CA GLN A 304 22.93 2.61 -13.15
C GLN A 304 21.79 2.58 -12.12
N ASP A 305 20.61 3.07 -12.49
CA ASP A 305 19.57 3.32 -11.50
C ASP A 305 18.43 2.31 -11.56
N PHE A 306 18.09 1.77 -12.73
CA PHE A 306 16.86 0.99 -12.91
C PHE A 306 17.09 -0.51 -13.04
N LEU A 307 16.17 -1.28 -12.46
CA LEU A 307 16.16 -2.73 -12.46
C LEU A 307 15.80 -3.30 -13.83
N PHE A 308 15.03 -2.59 -14.66
CA PHE A 308 14.66 -3.05 -16.00
C PHE A 308 14.92 -1.97 -17.04
N THR A 309 15.70 -2.29 -18.07
CA THR A 309 16.10 -1.35 -19.13
C THR A 309 15.71 -1.87 -20.51
N ASN A 310 15.20 -0.98 -21.37
CA ASN A 310 14.82 -1.27 -22.75
C ASN A 310 15.83 -0.62 -23.71
N TYR A 311 17.00 -1.24 -23.85
CA TYR A 311 18.11 -0.79 -24.69
C TYR A 311 18.57 0.65 -24.41
N ASP A 312 17.93 1.67 -25.00
CA ASP A 312 18.24 3.09 -24.86
C ASP A 312 17.14 3.90 -24.13
N LYS A 313 16.06 3.24 -23.69
CA LYS A 313 14.90 3.88 -23.05
C LYS A 313 14.30 3.03 -21.93
N PRO A 314 13.38 3.58 -21.12
CA PRO A 314 12.58 2.79 -20.19
C PRO A 314 11.55 1.92 -20.92
N PHE A 315 11.16 0.81 -20.30
CA PHE A 315 9.98 0.06 -20.74
C PHE A 315 8.69 0.87 -20.51
N THR A 316 7.76 0.71 -21.43
CA THR A 316 6.42 1.31 -21.38
C THR A 316 5.37 0.26 -20.98
N GLY A 317 4.16 0.75 -20.68
CA GLY A 317 3.03 -0.14 -20.42
C GLY A 317 2.66 -1.02 -21.62
N ASP A 318 2.87 -0.51 -22.82
CA ASP A 318 2.54 -1.20 -24.06
C ASP A 318 3.56 -2.29 -24.39
N ASP A 319 4.85 -2.07 -24.11
CA ASP A 319 5.89 -3.10 -24.29
C ASP A 319 5.53 -4.38 -23.51
N LEU A 320 5.21 -4.22 -22.22
CA LEU A 320 4.78 -5.33 -21.37
C LEU A 320 3.46 -5.94 -21.84
N SER A 321 2.46 -5.10 -22.14
CA SER A 321 1.13 -5.56 -22.55
C SER A 321 1.18 -6.37 -23.85
N ASN A 322 1.99 -5.94 -24.81
CA ASN A 322 2.17 -6.64 -26.09
C ASN A 322 2.95 -7.94 -25.92
N ALA A 323 4.00 -7.95 -25.09
CA ALA A 323 4.71 -9.17 -24.76
C ALA A 323 3.78 -10.21 -24.09
N MET A 324 3.00 -9.78 -23.09
CA MET A 324 2.01 -10.63 -22.43
C MET A 324 0.99 -11.18 -23.42
N LYS A 325 0.43 -10.36 -24.30
CA LYS A 325 -0.51 -10.81 -25.35
C LYS A 325 0.11 -11.88 -26.25
N SER A 326 1.36 -11.70 -26.66
CA SER A 326 2.07 -12.67 -27.51
C SER A 326 2.20 -14.03 -26.82
N TRP A 327 2.70 -14.03 -25.57
CA TRP A 327 2.84 -15.25 -24.77
C TRP A 327 1.51 -15.93 -24.49
N THR A 328 0.53 -15.17 -24.00
CA THR A 328 -0.78 -15.71 -23.63
C THR A 328 -1.55 -16.20 -24.85
N ASN A 329 -1.46 -15.52 -26.00
CA ASN A 329 -2.05 -16.02 -27.23
C ASN A 329 -1.43 -17.36 -27.66
N ARG A 330 -0.10 -17.48 -27.58
CA ARG A 330 0.62 -18.69 -28.00
C ARG A 330 0.30 -19.91 -27.13
N TYR A 331 0.17 -19.76 -25.82
CA TYR A 331 0.03 -20.89 -24.88
C TYR A 331 -1.37 -21.08 -24.31
N ILE A 332 -2.19 -20.03 -24.31
CA ILE A 332 -3.57 -20.05 -23.77
C ILE A 332 -4.59 -19.97 -24.90
N GLY A 333 -4.23 -19.40 -26.06
CA GLY A 333 -5.19 -19.10 -27.14
C GLY A 333 -6.02 -17.83 -26.88
N CYS A 334 -5.62 -17.03 -25.88
CA CYS A 334 -6.27 -15.76 -25.54
C CYS A 334 -5.22 -14.66 -25.34
N PRO A 335 -5.21 -13.58 -26.15
CA PRO A 335 -4.24 -12.50 -26.02
C PRO A 335 -4.58 -11.60 -24.82
N LEU A 336 -4.07 -11.96 -23.65
CA LEU A 336 -4.26 -11.22 -22.41
C LEU A 336 -3.17 -10.16 -22.25
N GLY A 337 -3.54 -8.89 -22.39
CA GLY A 337 -2.68 -7.78 -21.97
C GLY A 337 -2.69 -7.61 -20.45
N VAL A 338 -1.92 -6.65 -19.94
CA VAL A 338 -1.82 -6.39 -18.49
C VAL A 338 -3.21 -6.20 -17.84
N ARG A 339 -4.08 -5.40 -18.47
CA ARG A 339 -5.44 -5.14 -17.94
C ARG A 339 -6.29 -6.40 -17.89
N ASP A 340 -6.29 -7.20 -18.96
CA ASP A 340 -7.07 -8.43 -19.04
C ASP A 340 -6.55 -9.46 -18.02
N TRP A 341 -5.22 -9.56 -17.88
CA TRP A 341 -4.59 -10.42 -16.89
C TRP A 341 -5.00 -10.08 -15.45
N ARG A 342 -5.12 -8.79 -15.10
CA ARG A 342 -5.61 -8.40 -13.76
C ARG A 342 -7.01 -8.94 -13.49
N GLN A 343 -7.88 -8.91 -14.50
CA GLN A 343 -9.25 -9.39 -14.41
C GLN A 343 -9.30 -10.93 -14.34
N VAL A 344 -8.57 -11.60 -15.22
CA VAL A 344 -8.56 -13.07 -15.35
C VAL A 344 -7.85 -13.76 -14.18
N SER A 345 -6.73 -13.23 -13.71
CA SER A 345 -5.94 -13.89 -12.66
C SER A 345 -6.57 -13.80 -11.27
N THR A 346 -7.37 -12.77 -11.00
CA THR A 346 -8.04 -12.58 -9.70
C THR A 346 -8.92 -13.77 -9.30
N PRO A 347 -9.88 -14.25 -10.12
CA PRO A 347 -10.69 -15.41 -9.77
C PRO A 347 -9.85 -16.69 -9.63
N PHE A 348 -8.85 -16.93 -10.50
CA PHE A 348 -7.93 -18.07 -10.31
C PHE A 348 -7.21 -18.02 -8.96
N ARG A 349 -6.66 -16.86 -8.58
CA ARG A 349 -5.98 -16.69 -7.30
C ARG A 349 -6.93 -16.91 -6.12
N ARG A 350 -8.18 -16.45 -6.22
CA ARG A 350 -9.19 -16.65 -5.18
C ARG A 350 -9.40 -18.14 -4.89
N HIS A 351 -9.53 -18.98 -5.92
CA HIS A 351 -9.78 -20.40 -5.76
C HIS A 351 -8.52 -21.24 -5.49
N HIS A 352 -7.38 -20.87 -6.08
CA HIS A 352 -6.16 -21.72 -6.06
C HIS A 352 -5.04 -21.20 -5.16
N ALA A 353 -5.04 -19.91 -4.82
CA ALA A 353 -4.04 -19.32 -3.93
C ALA A 353 -4.62 -18.89 -2.57
N GLY A 354 -5.95 -18.84 -2.41
CA GLY A 354 -6.62 -18.46 -1.16
C GLY A 354 -6.44 -16.98 -0.82
N LEU A 355 -7.52 -16.32 -0.41
CA LEU A 355 -7.48 -14.95 0.12
C LEU A 355 -7.36 -15.05 1.65
N GLU A 356 -6.19 -14.76 2.20
CA GLU A 356 -6.10 -14.38 3.63
C GLU A 356 -6.56 -12.92 3.75
N GLU A 357 -7.85 -12.69 3.52
CA GLU A 357 -8.48 -11.37 3.68
C GLU A 357 -8.67 -11.00 5.15
N MET A 358 -8.47 -11.95 6.08
CA MET A 358 -8.81 -11.83 7.49
C MET A 358 -7.92 -10.84 8.29
N TYR A 359 -6.85 -10.31 7.69
CA TYR A 359 -5.83 -9.53 8.42
C TYR A 359 -5.47 -8.17 7.79
N LEU A 360 -6.19 -7.69 6.77
CA LEU A 360 -5.74 -6.51 6.00
C LEU A 360 -6.57 -5.24 6.22
N ASP A 361 -7.40 -5.19 7.26
CA ASP A 361 -8.02 -3.94 7.67
C ASP A 361 -7.05 -3.15 8.56
N GLU A 362 -6.49 -2.08 8.00
CA GLU A 362 -5.56 -1.16 8.70
C GLU A 362 -6.25 -0.39 9.84
N GLU A 363 -7.59 -0.36 9.85
CA GLU A 363 -8.40 0.27 10.90
C GLU A 363 -8.70 -0.68 12.07
N LEU A 364 -8.50 -1.99 11.91
CA LEU A 364 -8.64 -2.93 13.02
C LEU A 364 -7.43 -2.80 13.95
N GLU A 365 -7.69 -2.33 15.17
CA GLU A 365 -6.71 -2.37 16.25
C GLU A 365 -6.37 -3.83 16.55
N THR A 366 -5.07 -4.16 16.53
CA THR A 366 -4.62 -5.45 17.09
C THR A 366 -4.96 -5.48 18.58
N PRO A 367 -5.32 -6.64 19.14
CA PRO A 367 -5.64 -6.77 20.57
C PRO A 367 -4.58 -6.16 21.49
N ASP A 368 -3.29 -6.32 21.17
CA ASP A 368 -2.18 -5.75 21.94
C ASP A 368 -2.12 -4.22 21.84
N ALA A 369 -2.21 -3.64 20.65
CA ALA A 369 -2.28 -2.18 20.48
C ALA A 369 -3.49 -1.57 21.22
N ALA A 370 -4.67 -2.20 21.12
CA ALA A 370 -5.86 -1.78 21.84
C ALA A 370 -5.66 -1.87 23.36
N GLN A 371 -5.02 -2.93 23.87
CA GLN A 371 -4.65 -3.06 25.29
C GLN A 371 -3.64 -2.00 25.73
N ALA A 372 -2.73 -1.58 24.85
CA ALA A 372 -1.78 -0.50 25.09
C ALA A 372 -2.39 0.90 24.96
N GLY A 373 -3.65 1.03 24.54
CA GLY A 373 -4.30 2.31 24.27
C GLY A 373 -3.73 3.03 23.04
N HIS A 374 -3.08 2.30 22.15
CA HIS A 374 -2.52 2.80 20.91
C HIS A 374 -3.38 2.37 19.72
N SER A 375 -3.48 3.22 18.70
CA SER A 375 -3.86 2.70 17.38
C SER A 375 -2.77 1.72 16.91
N HIS A 376 -3.14 0.67 16.18
CA HIS A 376 -2.18 -0.27 15.55
C HIS A 376 -1.06 0.49 14.80
N ARG A 377 -1.41 1.59 14.13
CA ARG A 377 -0.46 2.50 13.46
C ARG A 377 0.58 3.10 14.39
N VAL A 378 0.18 3.63 15.55
CA VAL A 378 1.09 4.24 16.53
C VAL A 378 2.03 3.19 17.10
N ASP A 379 1.51 1.99 17.33
CA ASP A 379 2.26 0.88 17.92
C ASP A 379 3.44 0.48 17.02
N TRP A 380 3.20 0.13 15.75
CA TRP A 380 4.28 -0.32 14.87
C TRP A 380 5.26 0.78 14.42
N LEU A 381 4.82 2.05 14.38
CA LEU A 381 5.69 3.17 13.98
C LEU A 381 6.62 3.65 15.10
N ARG A 382 6.24 3.46 16.36
CA ARG A 382 6.93 4.07 17.51
C ARG A 382 7.50 3.07 18.50
N TYR A 383 6.98 1.85 18.54
CA TYR A 383 7.35 0.84 19.52
C TYR A 383 7.76 -0.46 18.80
N GLY A 384 8.84 -1.11 19.25
CA GLY A 384 9.28 -2.41 18.71
C GLY A 384 9.73 -2.39 17.24
N VAL A 385 10.25 -1.27 16.72
CA VAL A 385 10.63 -1.10 15.30
C VAL A 385 11.77 -2.04 14.91
N THR A 386 11.44 -3.11 14.17
CA THR A 386 12.41 -4.08 13.63
C THR A 386 12.99 -3.61 12.28
N ASN A 387 13.96 -4.35 11.75
CA ASN A 387 14.47 -4.12 10.38
C ASN A 387 13.38 -4.23 9.30
N LEU A 388 12.27 -4.92 9.58
CA LEU A 388 11.12 -5.04 8.69
C LEU A 388 10.31 -3.74 8.58
N ALA A 389 10.42 -2.81 9.53
CA ALA A 389 9.83 -1.48 9.41
C ALA A 389 10.39 -0.69 8.21
N ALA A 390 11.59 -1.02 7.73
CA ALA A 390 12.17 -0.46 6.52
C ALA A 390 11.41 -0.83 5.23
N THR A 391 10.46 -1.76 5.32
CA THR A 391 9.50 -2.03 4.24
C THR A 391 8.43 -0.96 4.13
N GLY A 392 8.20 -0.14 5.16
CA GLY A 392 7.09 0.82 5.22
C GLY A 392 5.73 0.18 5.46
N LEU A 393 5.69 -1.10 5.88
CA LEU A 393 4.49 -1.82 6.28
C LEU A 393 4.59 -2.30 7.74
N PRO A 394 3.44 -2.42 8.43
CA PRO A 394 3.36 -3.22 9.65
C PRO A 394 3.89 -4.64 9.43
N GLU A 395 4.68 -5.13 10.37
CA GLU A 395 5.33 -6.44 10.29
C GLU A 395 4.33 -7.58 10.07
N ASP A 396 3.17 -7.49 10.71
CA ASP A 396 2.09 -8.47 10.64
C ASP A 396 1.48 -8.61 9.23
N TYR A 397 1.68 -7.64 8.34
CA TYR A 397 1.21 -7.72 6.95
C TYR A 397 2.21 -8.34 6.00
N ILE A 398 3.50 -8.37 6.34
CA ILE A 398 4.56 -8.86 5.45
C ILE A 398 4.37 -10.34 5.16
N LYS A 399 4.19 -11.16 6.20
CA LYS A 399 4.03 -12.62 6.06
C LYS A 399 2.80 -13.00 5.21
N PRO A 400 1.60 -12.42 5.41
CA PRO A 400 0.45 -12.63 4.54
C PRO A 400 0.70 -12.30 3.06
N PHE A 401 1.39 -11.20 2.75
CA PHE A 401 1.75 -10.85 1.37
C PHE A 401 2.67 -11.91 0.73
N LEU A 402 3.73 -12.30 1.44
CA LEU A 402 4.67 -13.31 0.97
C LEU A 402 3.99 -14.68 0.81
N ALA A 403 3.14 -15.08 1.76
CA ALA A 403 2.40 -16.33 1.73
C ALA A 403 1.42 -16.40 0.54
N THR A 404 0.73 -15.29 0.24
CA THR A 404 -0.15 -15.18 -0.94
C THR A 404 0.63 -15.40 -2.25
N SER A 405 1.81 -14.78 -2.38
CA SER A 405 2.69 -15.04 -3.53
C SER A 405 3.12 -16.51 -3.61
N LYS A 406 3.53 -17.14 -2.50
CA LYS A 406 3.94 -18.56 -2.47
C LYS A 406 2.85 -19.49 -2.97
N ARG A 407 1.62 -19.31 -2.49
CA ARG A 407 0.48 -20.15 -2.90
C ARG A 407 0.19 -19.99 -4.38
N TRP A 408 0.33 -18.77 -4.92
CA TRP A 408 0.18 -18.55 -6.35
C TRP A 408 1.30 -19.21 -7.18
N HIS A 409 2.55 -19.17 -6.72
CA HIS A 409 3.64 -19.92 -7.35
C HIS A 409 3.32 -21.42 -7.40
N ALA A 410 2.83 -21.99 -6.29
CA ALA A 410 2.45 -23.41 -6.22
C ALA A 410 1.27 -23.75 -7.14
N ALA A 411 0.26 -22.88 -7.24
CA ALA A 411 -0.86 -23.04 -8.18
C ALA A 411 -0.39 -23.06 -9.64
N LEU A 412 0.62 -22.26 -9.97
CA LEU A 412 1.27 -22.21 -11.28
C LEU A 412 2.33 -23.31 -11.49
N LYS A 413 2.51 -24.22 -10.53
CA LYS A 413 3.54 -25.29 -10.54
C LYS A 413 4.97 -24.76 -10.73
N LEU A 414 5.24 -23.59 -10.17
CA LEU A 414 6.58 -23.01 -10.05
C LEU A 414 7.12 -23.27 -8.64
N VAL A 415 8.44 -23.41 -8.49
CA VAL A 415 9.07 -23.50 -7.16
C VAL A 415 8.78 -22.19 -6.39
N PRO A 416 8.05 -22.23 -5.27
CA PRO A 416 7.76 -21.03 -4.49
C PRO A 416 9.04 -20.41 -3.92
N GLY A 417 9.10 -19.08 -3.86
CA GLY A 417 10.14 -18.40 -3.09
C GLY A 417 10.05 -18.66 -1.59
N GLY A 418 10.99 -18.08 -0.84
CA GLY A 418 11.08 -18.21 0.62
C GLY A 418 12.18 -19.12 1.10
N ASN A 419 12.87 -19.76 0.16
CA ASN A 419 14.16 -20.38 0.39
C ASN A 419 15.14 -19.75 -0.60
N LEU A 420 16.29 -19.30 -0.10
CA LEU A 420 17.38 -18.76 -0.91
C LEU A 420 18.15 -19.92 -1.56
N THR A 421 17.58 -20.48 -2.63
CA THR A 421 18.15 -21.65 -3.34
C THR A 421 18.98 -21.25 -4.55
N SER A 422 19.90 -22.13 -4.96
CA SER A 422 20.67 -21.95 -6.20
C SER A 422 19.78 -21.87 -7.45
N LEU A 423 20.28 -21.24 -8.52
CA LEU A 423 19.57 -21.13 -9.81
C LEU A 423 19.14 -22.48 -10.38
N ARG A 424 19.95 -23.53 -10.18
CA ARG A 424 19.62 -24.88 -10.67
C ARG A 424 18.47 -25.50 -9.89
N GLN A 425 18.53 -25.44 -8.55
CA GLN A 425 17.52 -26.06 -7.67
C GLN A 425 16.19 -25.30 -7.69
N SER A 426 16.21 -24.04 -8.13
CA SER A 426 15.02 -23.20 -8.16
C SER A 426 14.12 -23.39 -9.38
N LEU A 427 14.56 -24.16 -10.39
CA LEU A 427 13.80 -24.41 -11.62
C LEU A 427 12.58 -25.29 -11.36
N ARG A 428 11.46 -25.01 -12.05
CA ARG A 428 10.21 -25.79 -11.89
C ARG A 428 10.36 -27.28 -12.16
N ARG A 429 11.33 -27.70 -12.97
CA ARG A 429 11.59 -29.12 -13.26
C ARG A 429 12.02 -29.93 -12.03
N TYR A 430 12.45 -29.24 -10.97
CA TYR A 430 12.75 -29.82 -9.66
C TYR A 430 11.68 -29.49 -8.61
N PHE A 431 10.51 -28.99 -9.05
CA PHE A 431 9.41 -28.70 -8.14
C PHE A 431 8.70 -29.98 -7.73
N GLU A 432 8.79 -30.31 -6.46
CA GLU A 432 7.94 -31.30 -5.82
C GLU A 432 6.74 -30.56 -5.18
N PRO A 433 5.50 -30.79 -5.66
CA PRO A 433 4.35 -30.13 -5.08
C PRO A 433 4.20 -30.57 -3.62
N PRO A 434 3.97 -29.64 -2.68
CA PRO A 434 3.68 -30.02 -1.32
C PRO A 434 2.45 -30.93 -1.31
N ALA A 435 2.43 -31.89 -0.38
CA ALA A 435 1.26 -32.75 -0.18
C ALA A 435 -0.01 -31.88 -0.15
N PRO A 436 -1.11 -32.29 -0.81
CA PRO A 436 -2.34 -31.55 -0.77
C PRO A 436 -2.64 -31.20 0.68
N ARG A 437 -2.92 -29.92 0.99
CA ARG A 437 -3.49 -29.62 2.30
C ARG A 437 -4.70 -30.52 2.46
N PRO A 438 -4.91 -31.15 3.64
CA PRO A 438 -6.21 -31.71 3.94
C PRO A 438 -7.20 -30.61 3.63
N GLN A 439 -8.08 -30.85 2.65
CA GLN A 439 -9.19 -29.94 2.43
C GLN A 439 -9.85 -29.82 3.80
N ALA A 440 -10.03 -28.59 4.31
CA ALA A 440 -10.92 -28.41 5.44
C ALA A 440 -12.21 -29.14 5.04
N PRO A 441 -12.67 -30.13 5.82
CA PRO A 441 -13.71 -31.04 5.39
C PRO A 441 -14.88 -30.24 4.82
N THR A 442 -15.03 -30.28 3.51
CA THR A 442 -16.15 -29.70 2.79
C THR A 442 -17.34 -30.56 3.15
N GLY A 443 -18.03 -30.14 4.21
CA GLY A 443 -19.08 -30.92 4.84
C GLY A 443 -18.52 -31.89 5.89
N VAL A 444 -18.13 -31.37 7.05
CA VAL A 444 -18.76 -31.98 8.22
C VAL A 444 -20.23 -31.63 8.03
N ALA A 445 -21.07 -32.62 7.74
CA ALA A 445 -22.50 -32.46 7.95
C ALA A 445 -22.62 -32.13 9.44
N VAL A 446 -22.60 -30.84 9.75
CA VAL A 446 -22.97 -30.35 11.06
C VAL A 446 -24.41 -30.75 11.14
N ASP A 447 -24.69 -31.81 11.88
CA ASP A 447 -26.04 -32.21 12.19
C ASP A 447 -26.64 -31.07 13.02
N ILE A 448 -27.32 -30.16 12.31
CA ILE A 448 -27.91 -28.96 12.88
C ILE A 448 -28.91 -29.36 13.96
N GLU A 449 -29.54 -30.54 13.86
CA GLU A 449 -30.43 -31.08 14.89
C GLU A 449 -29.65 -31.53 16.13
N ALA A 450 -28.51 -32.21 15.98
CA ALA A 450 -27.66 -32.57 17.11
C ALA A 450 -27.06 -31.34 17.82
N LEU A 451 -26.66 -30.32 17.06
CA LEU A 451 -26.11 -29.07 17.59
C LEU A 451 -27.20 -28.20 18.23
N ALA A 452 -28.39 -28.13 17.63
CA ALA A 452 -29.56 -27.53 18.26
C ALA A 452 -29.96 -28.27 19.54
N GLY A 453 -29.88 -29.61 19.55
CA GLY A 453 -30.12 -30.43 20.74
C GLY A 453 -29.15 -30.12 21.88
N LEU A 454 -27.86 -29.94 21.59
CA LEU A 454 -26.85 -29.55 22.57
C LEU A 454 -27.04 -28.12 23.09
N VAL A 455 -27.39 -27.18 22.20
CA VAL A 455 -27.67 -25.78 22.57
C VAL A 455 -28.92 -25.69 23.44
N VAL A 456 -29.98 -26.42 23.10
CA VAL A 456 -31.18 -26.53 23.94
C VAL A 456 -30.83 -27.17 25.28
N ALA A 457 -30.07 -28.27 25.31
CA ALA A 457 -29.68 -28.92 26.56
C ALA A 457 -28.85 -28.00 27.49
N GLN A 458 -28.00 -27.13 26.94
CA GLN A 458 -27.23 -26.15 27.74
C GLN A 458 -28.04 -24.94 28.16
N LEU A 459 -28.92 -24.41 27.31
CA LEU A 459 -29.68 -23.18 27.57
C LEU A 459 -30.97 -23.42 28.34
N GLN A 460 -31.57 -24.61 28.25
CA GLN A 460 -32.81 -24.96 28.94
C GLN A 460 -32.73 -24.80 30.46
N PRO A 461 -31.70 -25.29 31.17
CA PRO A 461 -31.61 -25.07 32.61
C PRO A 461 -31.44 -23.59 32.98
N GLN A 462 -30.74 -22.79 32.16
CA GLN A 462 -30.59 -21.34 32.39
C GLN A 462 -31.91 -20.59 32.15
N LEU A 463 -32.63 -20.90 31.08
CA LEU A 463 -33.96 -20.34 30.80
C LEU A 463 -34.98 -20.72 31.87
N THR A 464 -34.94 -21.96 32.36
CA THR A 464 -35.81 -22.43 33.45
C THR A 464 -35.48 -21.71 34.76
N ALA A 465 -34.21 -21.56 35.09
CA ALA A 465 -33.77 -20.79 36.26
C ALA A 465 -34.17 -19.31 36.14
N MET A 466 -34.08 -18.71 34.95
CA MET A 466 -34.48 -17.33 34.70
C MET A 466 -36.01 -17.17 34.83
N GLN A 467 -36.80 -18.10 34.30
CA GLN A 467 -38.25 -18.12 34.50
C GLN A 467 -38.63 -18.28 35.98
N GLN A 468 -37.97 -19.18 36.71
CA GLN A 468 -38.21 -19.36 38.14
C GLN A 468 -37.84 -18.09 38.93
N ALA A 469 -36.71 -17.45 38.61
CA ALA A 469 -36.32 -16.18 39.23
C ALA A 469 -37.32 -15.05 38.92
N MET A 470 -37.81 -14.97 37.68
CA MET A 470 -38.79 -13.96 37.26
C MET A 470 -40.15 -14.20 37.93
N THR A 471 -40.56 -15.46 38.10
CA THR A 471 -41.79 -15.86 38.79
C THR A 471 -41.67 -15.57 40.29
N GLN A 472 -40.53 -15.91 40.91
CA GLN A 472 -40.26 -15.61 42.32
C GLN A 472 -40.25 -14.10 42.58
N ALA A 473 -39.62 -13.31 41.71
CA ALA A 473 -39.62 -11.85 41.79
C ALA A 473 -41.03 -11.25 41.67
N THR A 474 -41.87 -11.77 40.76
CA THR A 474 -43.27 -11.31 40.65
C THR A 474 -44.12 -11.70 41.85
N THR A 475 -43.96 -12.90 42.42
CA THR A 475 -44.64 -13.27 43.68
C THR A 475 -44.16 -12.44 44.86
N ALA A 476 -42.87 -12.14 44.95
CA ALA A 476 -42.32 -11.29 46.01
C ALA A 476 -42.84 -9.84 45.88
N SER A 477 -42.94 -9.30 44.66
CA SER A 477 -43.56 -7.99 44.42
C SER A 477 -45.05 -7.97 44.77
N LEU A 478 -45.81 -9.02 44.44
CA LEU A 478 -47.22 -9.15 44.80
C LEU A 478 -47.43 -9.26 46.32
N GLN A 479 -46.61 -10.03 47.02
CA GLN A 479 -46.64 -10.11 48.49
C GLN A 479 -46.27 -8.78 49.13
N THR A 480 -45.26 -8.09 48.61
CA THR A 480 -44.87 -6.76 49.09
C THR A 480 -46.00 -5.75 48.91
N PHE A 481 -46.67 -5.78 47.75
CA PHE A 481 -47.85 -4.96 47.47
C PHE A 481 -49.02 -5.29 48.42
N GLN A 482 -49.28 -6.57 48.68
CA GLN A 482 -50.33 -7.00 49.60
C GLN A 482 -50.06 -6.55 51.05
N THR A 483 -48.81 -6.63 51.50
CA THR A 483 -48.39 -6.18 52.84
C THR A 483 -48.46 -4.65 52.95
N GLN A 484 -48.11 -3.91 51.90
CA GLN A 484 -48.27 -2.45 51.85
C GLN A 484 -49.75 -2.03 51.84
N LEU A 485 -50.61 -2.75 51.11
CA LEU A 485 -52.05 -2.51 51.07
C LEU A 485 -52.70 -2.78 52.44
N LEU A 486 -52.30 -3.85 53.13
CA LEU A 486 -52.73 -4.15 54.50
C LEU A 486 -52.25 -3.10 55.51
N GLY A 487 -51.01 -2.61 55.36
CA GLY A 487 -50.47 -1.52 56.18
C GLY A 487 -51.22 -0.19 55.99
N GLN A 488 -51.60 0.14 54.76
CA GLN A 488 -52.43 1.33 54.46
C GLN A 488 -53.86 1.18 55.01
N LEU A 489 -54.46 -0.01 54.90
CA LEU A 489 -55.79 -0.27 55.47
C LEU A 489 -55.80 -0.21 57.01
N GLN A 490 -54.73 -0.65 57.67
CA GLN A 490 -54.58 -0.52 59.13
C GLN A 490 -54.36 0.93 59.57
N GLN A 491 -53.67 1.75 58.78
CA GLN A 491 -53.52 3.19 59.03
C GLN A 491 -54.84 3.97 58.87
N MET A 492 -55.76 3.54 58.00
CA MET A 492 -57.09 4.17 57.87
C MET A 492 -58.06 3.81 59.00
N MET A 493 -57.85 2.71 59.73
CA MET A 493 -58.76 2.25 60.80
C MET A 493 -58.44 2.80 62.20
N GLY A 494 -57.44 3.67 62.34
CA GLY A 494 -57.10 4.27 63.62
C GLY A 494 -56.61 5.70 63.50
N VAL A 495 -57.54 6.67 63.48
CA VAL A 495 -57.46 7.99 64.16
C VAL A 495 -58.80 8.72 64.02
N GLN A 496 -59.18 9.43 65.09
CA GLN A 496 -60.41 10.21 65.31
C GLN A 496 -60.55 11.46 64.43
N VAL A 497 -61.83 11.85 64.29
CA VAL A 497 -62.43 12.96 63.54
C VAL A 497 -61.95 14.37 63.98
N PRO A 498 -61.69 15.31 63.05
CA PRO A 498 -61.81 16.75 63.28
C PRO A 498 -63.09 17.36 62.64
N PRO A 499 -63.60 18.51 63.14
CA PRO A 499 -64.90 19.08 62.76
C PRO A 499 -64.88 19.91 61.45
N PRO A 500 -66.05 20.25 60.85
CA PRO A 500 -66.15 21.07 59.63
C PRO A 500 -66.22 22.58 60.00
N PRO A 501 -66.38 23.59 59.08
CA PRO A 501 -66.55 23.58 57.60
C PRO A 501 -65.75 24.68 56.84
N ALA A 502 -65.87 24.76 55.49
CA ALA A 502 -66.16 26.00 54.73
C ALA A 502 -66.46 25.70 53.23
N PRO A 503 -67.31 26.50 52.55
CA PRO A 503 -67.95 26.12 51.28
C PRO A 503 -67.14 26.49 50.02
N LEU A 504 -67.43 25.74 48.95
CA LEU A 504 -66.79 25.79 47.62
C LEU A 504 -67.18 27.04 46.80
N PRO A 505 -66.25 27.61 46.00
CA PRO A 505 -66.61 28.46 44.87
C PRO A 505 -66.90 27.64 43.58
N PRO A 506 -67.67 28.20 42.63
CA PRO A 506 -68.30 27.45 41.54
C PRO A 506 -67.36 27.14 40.36
N ARG A 507 -67.72 26.06 39.64
CA ARG A 507 -67.11 25.58 38.39
C ARG A 507 -67.23 26.60 37.26
N VAL A 508 -66.15 26.77 36.49
CA VAL A 508 -66.13 27.37 35.15
C VAL A 508 -65.82 26.27 34.11
N PRO A 509 -66.41 26.29 32.90
CA PRO A 509 -66.44 25.15 31.97
C PRO A 509 -65.13 24.94 31.20
N LEU A 510 -64.87 23.68 30.86
CA LEU A 510 -63.82 23.22 29.95
C LEU A 510 -64.10 23.61 28.49
N PRO A 511 -63.11 24.10 27.72
CA PRO A 511 -63.09 24.03 26.26
C PRO A 511 -62.45 22.73 25.75
N PRO A 512 -62.68 22.35 24.48
CA PRO A 512 -62.55 20.98 23.98
C PRO A 512 -61.13 20.57 23.58
N ALA A 513 -60.97 19.25 23.45
CA ALA A 513 -59.74 18.54 23.14
C ALA A 513 -59.09 18.93 21.80
N ALA A 514 -57.75 18.94 21.77
CA ALA A 514 -56.92 18.99 20.57
C ALA A 514 -56.05 17.72 20.46
N PRO A 515 -55.70 17.26 19.25
CA PRO A 515 -55.24 15.90 18.98
C PRO A 515 -53.75 15.67 19.25
N SER A 516 -53.45 14.38 19.41
CA SER A 516 -52.18 13.71 19.66
C SER A 516 -50.99 14.20 18.80
N ALA A 517 -49.83 14.41 19.45
CA ALA A 517 -48.56 14.67 18.80
C ALA A 517 -47.73 13.39 18.61
N ALA A 518 -47.24 13.20 17.38
CA ALA A 518 -46.27 12.19 16.94
C ALA A 518 -44.80 12.62 17.28
N PRO A 519 -43.81 11.70 17.21
CA PRO A 519 -42.44 11.94 17.69
C PRO A 519 -41.57 12.77 16.71
N PRO A 520 -40.44 13.35 17.17
CA PRO A 520 -39.76 14.44 16.47
C PRO A 520 -38.73 13.99 15.40
N ALA A 521 -38.57 14.86 14.40
CA ALA A 521 -37.59 14.75 13.32
C ALA A 521 -36.50 15.85 13.40
N ALA A 522 -35.33 15.48 12.86
CA ALA A 522 -34.08 16.19 12.57
C ALA A 522 -34.03 17.73 12.62
N VAL A 523 -33.03 18.24 13.34
CA VAL A 523 -32.62 19.66 13.41
C VAL A 523 -31.76 20.04 12.20
N ARG A 524 -32.14 21.14 11.54
CA ARG A 524 -31.45 21.80 10.41
C ARG A 524 -30.86 23.12 10.92
N VAL A 525 -29.56 23.35 10.74
CA VAL A 525 -28.85 24.59 11.13
C VAL A 525 -28.85 25.59 9.96
N GLN A 526 -29.16 26.86 10.26
CA GLN A 526 -29.12 28.02 9.34
C GLN A 526 -27.82 28.85 9.49
N PRO A 527 -27.42 29.64 8.47
CA PRO A 527 -26.12 30.31 8.41
C PRO A 527 -26.13 31.75 8.96
N SER A 528 -24.98 32.23 9.46
CA SER A 528 -24.77 33.59 9.99
C SER A 528 -24.00 34.51 9.03
N VAL A 529 -24.37 35.80 9.08
CA VAL A 529 -23.99 36.92 8.19
C VAL A 529 -22.67 37.59 8.65
N PRO A 530 -21.86 38.21 7.74
CA PRO A 530 -20.53 38.73 8.05
C PRO A 530 -20.53 40.20 8.53
N GLN A 531 -19.67 40.54 9.50
CA GLN A 531 -19.39 41.92 9.92
C GLN A 531 -18.14 42.50 9.25
N GLN A 532 -18.24 43.78 8.87
CA GLN A 532 -17.22 44.59 8.20
C GLN A 532 -16.13 45.15 9.15
N PRO A 533 -14.94 45.54 8.64
CA PRO A 533 -13.79 46.00 9.43
C PRO A 533 -13.60 47.54 9.40
N ARG A 534 -12.88 48.10 10.39
CA ARG A 534 -12.05 49.34 10.36
C ARG A 534 -11.54 49.72 11.78
N PRO A 535 -10.54 50.63 11.96
CA PRO A 535 -9.45 51.07 11.07
C PRO A 535 -8.05 51.03 11.76
N ALA A 536 -7.00 51.26 10.98
CA ALA A 536 -5.59 51.32 11.42
C ALA A 536 -5.21 52.66 12.08
N THR A 537 -4.27 52.62 13.03
CA THR A 537 -3.47 53.78 13.45
C THR A 537 -1.98 53.41 13.57
N ASN A 538 -1.17 54.25 12.91
CA ASN A 538 0.29 54.20 12.79
C ASN A 538 1.03 54.49 14.10
N ARG A 539 2.19 53.84 14.32
CA ARG A 539 3.45 54.50 14.71
C ARG A 539 4.65 53.62 14.37
N SER A 540 5.62 54.28 13.75
CA SER A 540 6.95 53.85 13.32
C SER A 540 7.89 53.59 14.50
N ASP A 541 8.72 52.54 14.39
CA ASP A 541 10.19 52.68 14.53
C ASP A 541 10.90 51.47 13.94
N THR A 542 12.01 51.76 13.28
CA THR A 542 12.82 50.88 12.42
C THR A 542 13.77 49.95 13.18
N ALA A 543 13.84 48.72 12.66
CA ALA A 543 15.01 47.84 12.48
C ALA A 543 15.81 47.33 13.69
N GLN A 544 15.84 46.00 13.84
CA GLN A 544 17.07 45.19 13.95
C GLN A 544 16.78 43.69 13.81
N VAL A 545 17.61 42.99 13.04
CA VAL A 545 17.68 41.51 12.98
C VAL A 545 18.19 41.02 14.34
N PRO A 546 17.52 40.11 15.07
CA PRO A 546 18.07 39.58 16.31
C PRO A 546 19.12 38.52 16.00
N VAL A 547 20.35 38.85 16.38
CA VAL A 547 21.39 37.91 16.84
C VAL A 547 20.76 36.92 17.85
N PRO A 548 21.25 35.67 17.99
CA PRO A 548 20.64 34.69 18.89
C PRO A 548 20.54 35.25 20.32
N GLY A 549 19.32 35.59 20.73
CA GLY A 549 19.04 36.14 22.05
C GLY A 549 19.06 35.06 23.14
N PRO A 550 19.06 35.47 24.43
CA PRO A 550 18.90 34.53 25.54
C PRO A 550 17.60 33.74 25.39
N MET A 551 17.61 32.49 25.86
CA MET A 551 16.45 31.58 25.81
C MET A 551 15.16 32.33 26.22
N PRO A 552 14.10 32.30 25.39
CA PRO A 552 12.83 32.96 25.73
C PRO A 552 12.29 32.41 27.05
N SER A 553 11.60 33.23 27.84
CA SER A 553 11.02 32.75 29.10
C SER A 553 9.89 31.76 28.82
N GLU A 554 9.64 30.85 29.77
CA GLU A 554 8.52 29.90 29.66
C GLU A 554 7.16 30.61 29.50
N GLU A 555 7.03 31.82 30.06
CA GLU A 555 5.81 32.62 29.99
C GLU A 555 5.56 33.17 28.57
N ASP A 556 6.63 33.58 27.87
CA ASP A 556 6.56 34.03 26.47
C ASP A 556 6.17 32.90 25.52
N ALA A 557 6.75 31.71 25.74
CA ALA A 557 6.41 30.52 24.97
C ALA A 557 4.97 30.05 25.23
N LEU A 558 4.48 30.19 26.47
CA LEU A 558 3.10 29.85 26.82
C LEU A 558 2.11 30.82 26.17
N GLN A 559 2.43 32.12 26.11
CA GLN A 559 1.63 33.10 25.37
C GLN A 559 1.61 32.83 23.87
N ALA A 560 2.75 32.44 23.27
CA ALA A 560 2.83 32.04 21.88
C ALA A 560 1.94 30.81 21.59
N LEU A 561 1.98 29.80 22.47
CA LEU A 561 1.11 28.62 22.39
C LEU A 561 -0.37 29.01 22.45
N ARG A 562 -0.77 29.86 23.39
CA ARG A 562 -2.15 30.35 23.53
C ARG A 562 -2.64 31.09 22.28
N ARG A 563 -1.77 31.90 21.66
CA ARG A 563 -2.07 32.64 20.43
C ARG A 563 -2.26 31.71 19.22
N VAL A 564 -1.42 30.69 19.08
CA VAL A 564 -1.53 29.69 18.01
C VAL A 564 -2.80 28.84 18.17
N LEU A 565 -3.09 28.41 19.40
CA LEU A 565 -4.27 27.60 19.70
C LEU A 565 -5.58 28.41 19.78
N ARG A 566 -5.50 29.75 19.77
CA ARG A 566 -6.61 30.68 19.99
C ARG A 566 -7.38 30.35 21.28
N LYS A 567 -6.67 29.96 22.33
CA LYS A 567 -7.23 29.61 23.65
C LYS A 567 -6.40 30.28 24.74
N ASN A 568 -6.99 31.26 25.42
CA ASN A 568 -6.28 32.10 26.40
C ASN A 568 -5.95 31.37 27.71
N ASP A 569 -6.62 30.25 27.98
CA ASP A 569 -6.51 29.42 29.17
C ASP A 569 -5.60 28.20 28.97
N ALA A 570 -5.00 28.01 27.79
CA ALA A 570 -4.16 26.85 27.52
C ALA A 570 -2.96 26.77 28.48
N GLN A 571 -2.67 25.55 28.95
CA GLN A 571 -1.52 25.20 29.78
C GLN A 571 -0.68 24.12 29.09
N TRP A 572 0.55 23.90 29.56
CA TRP A 572 1.43 22.85 29.06
C TRP A 572 0.84 21.46 29.33
N ARG A 573 0.74 20.61 28.31
CA ARG A 573 0.22 19.24 28.46
C ARG A 573 1.30 18.24 28.87
N ASN A 574 2.56 18.51 28.52
CA ASN A 574 3.73 17.72 28.91
C ASN A 574 5.02 18.51 28.62
N GLU A 575 6.13 18.03 29.18
CA GLU A 575 7.45 18.68 29.07
C GLU A 575 7.98 18.72 27.62
N GLY A 576 7.66 17.71 26.80
CA GLY A 576 8.05 17.68 25.39
C GLY A 576 7.38 18.78 24.56
N GLN A 577 6.10 19.07 24.82
CA GLN A 577 5.38 20.17 24.19
C GLN A 577 5.99 21.52 24.58
N LYS A 578 6.34 21.69 25.86
CA LYS A 578 7.00 22.89 26.35
C LYS A 578 8.35 23.09 25.65
N GLN A 579 9.20 22.07 25.61
CA GLN A 579 10.51 22.14 24.95
C GLN A 579 10.41 22.43 23.45
N ALA A 580 9.47 21.80 22.74
CA ALA A 580 9.26 22.03 21.31
C ALA A 580 8.80 23.46 21.01
N VAL A 581 7.88 24.00 21.81
CA VAL A 581 7.39 25.38 21.64
C VAL A 581 8.50 26.38 22.00
N MET A 582 9.28 26.13 23.04
CA MET A 582 10.44 26.96 23.41
C MET A 582 11.48 26.99 22.29
N ALA A 583 11.81 25.84 21.69
CA ALA A 583 12.73 25.73 20.56
C ALA A 583 12.19 26.45 19.31
N ALA A 584 10.89 26.32 19.03
CA ALA A 584 10.23 27.00 17.91
C ALA A 584 10.21 28.52 18.07
N VAL A 585 9.97 29.03 19.29
CA VAL A 585 10.03 30.48 19.59
C VAL A 585 11.47 31.00 19.48
N ALA A 586 12.47 30.15 19.79
CA ALA A 586 13.88 30.44 19.61
C ALA A 586 14.40 30.25 18.16
N TRP A 587 13.51 29.94 17.20
CA TRP A 587 13.86 29.69 15.79
C TRP A 587 14.94 28.62 15.58
N GLN A 588 15.03 27.66 16.49
CA GLN A 588 15.91 26.50 16.32
C GLN A 588 15.29 25.54 15.30
N LYS A 589 16.11 24.95 14.42
CA LYS A 589 15.65 23.95 13.43
C LYS A 589 14.99 22.77 14.17
N ASP A 590 13.90 22.25 13.59
CA ASP A 590 13.10 21.15 14.12
C ASP A 590 13.94 20.03 14.72
N LEU A 591 13.65 19.69 15.98
CA LEU A 591 14.14 18.49 16.67
C LEU A 591 13.20 17.31 16.39
N VAL A 592 13.04 16.91 15.12
CA VAL A 592 12.66 15.55 14.67
C VAL A 592 13.16 15.34 13.24
#